data_AF-R9TA50-F1
#
_entry.id   AF-R9TA50-F1
#
_cell.length_a   1.000
_cell.length_b   1.000
_cell.length_c   1.000
_cell.angle_alpha   90.00
_cell.angle_beta   90.00
_cell.angle_gamma   90.00
#
_symmetry.space_group_name_H-M   'P 1'
#
loop_
_entity.id
_entity.type
_entity.pdbx_description
1 polymer ?
#
loop_
_entity_poly.entity_id
_entity_poly.type
_entity_poly.pdbx_seq_one_letter_code
_entity_poly.pdbx_strand_id
1 'polypeptide(L)' 'MPKKLPPKVPVKLLIPKNLIPEIDEIVTEESYDGRGDLALTLIRWYIYERKRLKGIDKELTIVKNRDNGPKI' A
#
# COMPACT_ATOMS: atom_id res chain seq x y z
N MET A 1 13.64 -11.32 -26.19
CA MET A 1 12.27 -10.76 -26.33
C MET A 1 12.11 -9.61 -25.34
N PRO A 2 11.63 -8.43 -25.76
CA PRO A 2 11.29 -7.38 -24.81
C PRO A 2 10.19 -7.91 -23.88
N LYS A 3 10.40 -7.83 -22.55
CA LYS A 3 9.38 -8.22 -21.58
C LYS A 3 8.18 -7.30 -21.77
N LYS A 4 7.03 -7.88 -22.14
CA LYS A 4 5.77 -7.14 -22.24
C LYS A 4 5.45 -6.55 -20.86
N LEU A 5 5.21 -5.25 -20.80
CA LEU A 5 4.81 -4.61 -19.55
C LEU A 5 3.52 -5.27 -19.04
N PRO A 6 3.36 -5.41 -17.71
CA PRO A 6 2.13 -5.92 -17.13
C PRO A 6 0.93 -5.10 -17.61
N PRO A 7 -0.24 -5.73 -17.82
CA PRO A 7 -1.45 -5.02 -18.20
C PRO A 7 -1.81 -3.98 -17.13
N LYS A 8 -2.12 -2.76 -17.55
CA LYS A 8 -2.55 -1.66 -16.69
C LYS A 8 -4.03 -1.36 -16.94
N VAL A 9 -4.76 -1.01 -15.89
CA VAL A 9 -6.15 -0.55 -15.97
C VAL A 9 -6.17 0.95 -15.68
N PRO A 10 -6.79 1.79 -16.53
CA PRO A 10 -6.90 3.21 -16.26
C PRO A 10 -7.84 3.45 -15.07
N VAL A 11 -7.45 4.38 -14.20
CA VAL A 11 -8.25 4.82 -13.05
C VAL A 11 -8.35 6.33 -13.08
N LYS A 12 -9.57 6.86 -12.90
CA LYS A 12 -9.82 8.30 -12.77
C LYS A 12 -10.08 8.62 -11.30
N LEU A 13 -9.32 9.58 -10.76
CA LEU A 13 -9.47 10.06 -9.38
C LEU A 13 -9.98 11.49 -9.40
N LEU A 14 -10.89 11.81 -8.47
CA LEU A 14 -11.33 13.17 -8.20
C LEU A 14 -10.77 13.57 -6.84
N ILE A 15 -10.00 14.66 -6.81
CA ILE A 15 -9.33 15.16 -5.62
C ILE A 15 -9.89 16.56 -5.32
N PRO A 16 -10.26 16.85 -4.07
CA PRO A 16 -10.64 18.20 -3.65
C PRO A 16 -9.57 19.23 -4.04
N LYS A 17 -10.01 20.34 -4.65
CA LYS A 17 -9.10 21.36 -5.20
C LYS A 17 -8.16 21.95 -4.14
N ASN A 18 -8.62 22.04 -2.88
CA ASN A 18 -7.84 22.58 -1.78
C ASN A 18 -6.65 21.70 -1.37
N LEU A 19 -6.66 20.41 -1.71
CA LEU A 19 -5.56 19.49 -1.40
C LEU A 19 -4.46 19.48 -2.48
N ILE A 20 -4.74 20.08 -3.65
CA ILE A 20 -3.80 20.07 -4.77
C ILE A 20 -2.46 20.73 -4.44
N PRO A 21 -2.40 21.90 -3.75
CA PRO A 21 -1.13 22.52 -3.39
C PRO A 21 -0.25 21.61 -2.52
N GLU A 22 -0.82 21.00 -1.48
CA GLU A 22 -0.10 20.09 -0.57
C GLU A 22 0.39 18.84 -1.32
N ILE A 23 -0.42 18.31 -2.23
CA ILE A 23 -0.03 17.17 -3.06
C ILE A 23 1.10 17.54 -4.02
N ASP A 24 1.06 18.73 -4.63
CA ASP A 24 2.11 19.19 -5.55
C ASP A 24 3.43 19.45 -4.82
N GLU A 25 3.37 19.93 -3.58
CA GLU A 25 4.53 20.07 -2.68
C GLU A 25 5.19 18.70 -2.46
N ILE A 26 4.43 17.69 -2.02
CA ILE A 26 4.95 16.32 -1.82
C ILE A 26 5.53 15.75 -3.11
N VAL A 27 4.83 15.90 -4.24
CA VAL A 27 5.31 15.43 -5.55
C VAL A 27 6.67 16.03 -5.88
N THR A 28 6.86 17.32 -5.57
CA THR A 28 8.12 18.03 -5.83
C THR A 28 9.22 17.62 -4.87
N GLU A 29 8.95 17.63 -3.57
CA GLU A 29 9.92 17.34 -2.51
C GLU A 29 10.44 15.90 -2.58
N GLU A 30 9.55 14.95 -2.82
CA GLU A 30 9.89 13.53 -2.91
C GLU A 30 10.25 13.09 -4.34
N SER A 31 10.27 14.03 -5.31
CA SER A 31 10.65 13.79 -6.70
C SER A 31 9.84 12.69 -7.41
N TYR A 32 8.52 12.68 -7.21
CA TYR A 32 7.62 11.79 -7.96
C TYR A 32 7.44 12.27 -9.40
N ASP A 33 7.18 11.35 -10.32
CA ASP A 33 6.87 11.66 -11.74
C ASP A 33 5.50 12.37 -11.94
N GLY A 34 4.79 12.63 -10.84
CA GLY A 34 3.52 13.34 -10.80
C GLY A 34 2.55 12.74 -9.79
N ARG A 35 1.37 13.36 -9.68
CA ARG A 35 0.32 12.96 -8.71
C ARG A 35 -0.13 11.51 -8.86
N GLY A 36 -0.12 10.99 -10.11
CA GLY A 36 -0.49 9.62 -10.39
C GLY A 36 0.51 8.60 -9.85
N ASP A 37 1.80 8.93 -9.88
CA ASP A 37 2.85 8.09 -9.35
C ASP A 37 2.83 8.08 -7.81
N LEU A 38 2.68 9.25 -7.19
CA LEU A 38 2.41 9.36 -5.75
C LEU A 38 1.19 8.52 -5.33
N ALA A 39 0.05 8.67 -6.02
CA ALA A 39 -1.16 7.92 -5.72
C ALA A 39 -0.93 6.40 -5.82
N LEU A 40 -0.22 5.94 -6.86
CA LEU A 40 0.10 4.52 -7.03
C LEU A 40 1.01 4.01 -5.90
N THR A 41 2.00 4.81 -5.50
CA THR A 41 2.92 4.50 -4.39
C THR A 41 2.15 4.34 -3.08
N LEU A 42 1.27 5.28 -2.76
CA LEU A 42 0.44 5.23 -1.54
C LEU A 42 -0.53 4.03 -1.57
N ILE A 43 -1.14 3.73 -2.71
CA ILE A 43 -2.01 2.54 -2.86
C ILE A 43 -1.21 1.26 -2.61
N ARG A 44 0.00 1.14 -3.16
CA ARG A 44 0.88 -0.03 -2.95
C ARG A 44 1.26 -0.17 -1.50
N TRP A 45 1.68 0.92 -0.86
CA TRP A 45 2.05 0.95 0.54
C TRP A 45 0.87 0.52 1.42
N TYR A 46 -0.32 1.05 1.19
CA TYR A 46 -1.52 0.67 1.93
C TYR A 46 -1.88 -0.82 1.77
N ILE A 47 -1.76 -1.37 0.56
CA ILE A 47 -1.98 -2.81 0.33
C ILE A 47 -0.93 -3.66 1.06
N TYR A 48 0.34 -3.26 0.99
CA TYR A 48 1.44 -3.91 1.69
C TYR A 48 1.18 -3.93 3.20
N GLU A 49 0.87 -2.78 3.78
CA GLU A 49 0.65 -2.64 5.22
C GLU A 49 -0.56 -3.44 5.69
N ARG A 50 -1.66 -3.43 4.94
CA ARG A 50 -2.82 -4.29 5.24
C ARG A 50 -2.48 -5.78 5.21
N LYS A 51 -1.61 -6.22 4.29
CA LYS A 51 -1.17 -7.62 4.24
C LYS A 51 -0.25 -7.95 5.41
N ARG A 52 0.67 -7.03 5.76
CA ARG A 52 1.60 -7.17 6.89
C ARG A 52 0.83 -7.34 8.21
N LEU A 53 -0.13 -6.46 8.49
CA LEU A 53 -0.96 -6.53 9.69
C LEU A 53 -1.77 -7.84 9.76
N LYS A 54 -2.39 -8.25 8.64
CA LYS A 54 -3.09 -9.56 8.58
C LYS A 54 -2.15 -10.75 8.78
N GLY A 55 -0.88 -10.64 8.39
CA GLY A 55 0.13 -11.65 8.64
C GLY A 55 0.44 -11.76 10.14
N ILE A 56 0.68 -10.62 10.79
CA ILE A 56 0.95 -10.54 12.22
C ILE A 56 -0.21 -11.09 13.05
N ASP A 57 -1.46 -10.76 12.70
CA ASP A 57 -2.63 -11.30 13.39
C ASP A 57 -2.71 -12.83 13.32
N LYS A 58 -2.35 -13.40 12.16
CA LYS A 58 -2.28 -14.86 11.99
C LYS A 58 -1.17 -15.47 12.84
N GLU A 59 0.01 -14.85 12.88
CA GLU A 59 1.13 -15.31 13.70
C GLU A 59 0.79 -15.27 15.19
N LEU A 60 0.22 -14.16 15.68
CA LEU A 60 -0.24 -14.02 17.06
C LEU A 60 -1.30 -15.05 17.43
N THR A 61 -2.21 -15.37 16.50
CA THR A 61 -3.22 -16.41 16.70
C THR A 61 -2.58 -17.79 16.84
N ILE A 62 -1.58 -18.11 16.02
CA ILE A 62 -0.85 -19.39 16.11
C ILE A 62 -0.08 -19.50 17.43
N VAL A 63 0.59 -18.43 17.88
CA VAL A 63 1.31 -18.40 19.16
C VAL A 63 0.37 -18.58 20.35
N LYS A 64 -0.76 -17.84 20.39
CA LYS A 64 -1.77 -18.00 21.45
C LYS A 64 -2.37 -19.40 21.50
N ASN A 65 -2.53 -20.05 20.35
CA ASN A 65 -3.02 -21.44 20.28
C ASN A 65 -1.96 -22.46 20.70
N ARG A 66 -0.66 -22.15 20.55
CA ARG A 66 0.44 -22.98 21.07
C ARG A 66 0.57 -22.87 22.59
N ASP A 67 0.44 -21.67 23.15
CA ASP A 67 0.53 -21.46 24.61
C ASP A 67 -0.67 -22.04 25.38
N ASN A 68 -1.81 -22.24 24.70
CA ASN A 68 -3.00 -22.93 25.24
C ASN A 68 -3.10 -24.41 24.84
N GLY A 69 -2.03 -25.00 24.29
CA GLY A 69 -1.98 -26.44 24.04
C GLY A 69 -2.04 -27.22 25.36
N PRO A 70 -2.68 -28.40 25.40
CA PRO A 70 -2.76 -29.19 26.63
C PRO A 70 -1.33 -29.51 27.12
N LYS A 71 -1.03 -29.12 28.36
CA LYS A 71 0.16 -29.59 29.06
C LYS A 71 0.00 -31.10 29.23
N ILE A 72 0.78 -31.86 28.46
CA ILE A 72 0.94 -33.32 28.62
C ILE A 72 1.86 -33.57 29.81
#